data_AF-A0A8H7GZY1-F1
#
_entry.id   AF-A0A8H7GZY1-F1
#
_cell.length_a   1.000
_cell.length_b   1.000
_cell.length_c   1.000
_cell.angle_alpha   90.00
_cell.angle_beta   90.00
_cell.angle_gamma   90.00
#
_symmetry.space_group_name_H-M   'P 1'
#
loop_
_entity.id
_entity.type
_entity.pdbx_description
1 polymer ?
#
loop_
_entity_poly.entity_id
_entity_poly.type
_entity_poly.pdbx_seq_one_letter_code
_entity_poly.pdbx_strand_id
1 'polypeptide(L)'
;MKAVLVGILVGLATASPVSLHRDPWDPTIKLPSPTQQLVWGDVNVLHTTDIHGWISGHSKDVYPEKSWSGNFGDFYSFVTHMRQKAMTKKSDLLLIDTGDRRIGHGLTDHIFDPKKANGQDA
;
A
#
# COMPACT_ATOMS: atom_id res chain seq x y z
N MET A 1 59.89 -3.84 24.70
CA MET A 1 59.57 -3.51 23.28
C MET A 1 58.09 -3.79 23.09
N LYS A 2 57.27 -2.79 22.74
CA LYS A 2 55.83 -2.97 22.49
C LYS A 2 55.63 -2.91 20.97
N ALA A 3 55.21 -4.01 20.36
CA ALA A 3 54.84 -4.04 18.95
C ALA A 3 53.38 -3.59 18.83
N VAL A 4 53.13 -2.57 18.00
CA VAL A 4 51.79 -2.12 17.61
C VAL A 4 51.48 -2.73 16.25
N LEU A 5 50.48 -3.62 16.20
CA LEU A 5 49.92 -4.08 14.93
C LEU A 5 48.91 -3.06 14.43
N VAL A 6 49.19 -2.46 13.27
CA VAL A 6 48.22 -1.66 12.50
C VAL A 6 47.58 -2.60 11.48
N GLY A 7 46.33 -2.98 11.73
CA GLY A 7 45.53 -3.72 10.76
C GLY A 7 44.92 -2.76 9.74
N ILE A 8 45.27 -2.91 8.46
CA ILE A 8 44.64 -2.18 7.36
C ILE A 8 43.35 -2.90 6.98
N LEU A 9 42.20 -2.31 7.30
CA LEU A 9 40.91 -2.73 6.77
C LEU A 9 40.75 -2.22 5.34
N VAL A 10 40.89 -3.12 4.36
CA VAL A 10 40.52 -2.86 2.97
C VAL A 10 39.03 -3.15 2.82
N GLY A 11 38.20 -2.12 3.02
CA GLY A 11 36.77 -2.18 2.70
C GLY A 11 36.57 -1.96 1.20
N LEU A 12 36.44 -3.04 0.42
CA LEU A 12 36.08 -2.95 -0.99
C LEU A 12 34.55 -2.79 -1.08
N ALA A 13 34.07 -1.55 -1.10
CA ALA A 13 32.66 -1.26 -1.34
C ALA A 13 32.34 -1.45 -2.83
N THR A 14 31.83 -2.63 -3.20
CA THR A 14 31.25 -2.83 -4.54
C THR A 14 29.88 -2.16 -4.57
N ALA A 15 29.80 -0.95 -5.13
CA ALA A 15 28.51 -0.35 -5.44
C ALA A 15 27.90 -1.12 -6.62
N SER A 16 26.96 -2.03 -6.34
CA SER A 16 26.15 -2.62 -7.40
C SER A 16 25.33 -1.50 -8.07
N PRO A 17 25.31 -1.42 -9.41
CA PRO A 17 24.46 -0.45 -10.08
C PRO A 17 23.01 -0.77 -9.72
N VAL A 18 22.35 0.16 -9.03
CA VAL A 18 20.91 0.12 -8.86
C VAL A 18 20.33 0.43 -10.23
N SER A 19 19.86 -0.61 -10.95
CA SER A 19 19.00 -0.39 -12.12
C SER A 19 17.75 0.35 -11.65
N LEU A 20 17.70 1.65 -11.89
CA LEU A 20 16.53 2.51 -11.61
C LEU A 20 15.33 2.12 -12.49
N HIS A 21 15.58 1.41 -13.60
CA HIS A 21 14.56 0.88 -14.48
C HIS A 21 14.38 -0.62 -14.23
N ARG A 22 13.29 -0.98 -13.55
CA ARG A 22 12.80 -2.36 -13.50
C ARG A 22 11.83 -2.55 -14.66
N ASP A 23 12.03 -3.61 -15.44
CA ASP A 23 11.04 -4.03 -16.42
C ASP A 23 9.76 -4.48 -15.67
N PRO A 24 8.62 -3.79 -15.86
CA PRO A 24 7.36 -4.17 -15.21
C PRO A 24 6.92 -5.61 -15.47
N TRP A 25 7.35 -6.19 -16.59
CA TRP A 25 6.97 -7.51 -17.06
C TRP A 25 7.93 -8.62 -16.64
N ASP A 26 9.02 -8.30 -15.93
CA ASP A 26 9.98 -9.29 -15.46
C ASP A 26 9.31 -10.25 -14.45
N PRO A 27 9.10 -11.53 -14.81
CA PRO A 27 8.41 -12.49 -13.97
C PRO A 27 9.22 -12.91 -12.74
N THR A 28 10.51 -12.55 -12.69
CA THR A 28 11.39 -12.83 -11.54
C THR A 28 11.18 -11.85 -10.39
N ILE A 29 10.51 -10.72 -10.63
CA ILE A 29 10.20 -9.73 -9.61
C ILE A 29 9.21 -10.33 -8.60
N LYS A 30 9.67 -10.49 -7.36
CA LYS A 30 8.81 -10.86 -6.23
C LYS A 30 8.14 -9.61 -5.67
N LEU A 31 6.86 -9.75 -5.32
CA LEU A 31 6.16 -8.69 -4.60
C LEU A 31 6.81 -8.49 -3.22
N PRO A 32 6.94 -7.24 -2.76
CA PRO A 32 7.47 -6.97 -1.43
C PRO A 32 6.53 -7.55 -0.36
N SER A 33 7.12 -8.24 0.62
CA SER A 33 6.40 -8.65 1.83
C SER A 33 6.54 -7.59 2.92
N PRO A 34 5.55 -7.43 3.82
CA PRO A 34 5.69 -6.56 4.97
C PRO A 34 6.92 -6.93 5.82
N THR A 35 7.77 -5.96 6.11
CA THR A 35 9.03 -6.16 6.86
C THR A 35 8.91 -5.80 8.35
N GLN A 36 7.81 -5.15 8.74
CA GLN A 36 7.60 -4.63 10.08
C GLN A 36 6.16 -4.85 10.55
N GLN A 37 6.01 -5.01 11.87
CA GLN A 37 4.70 -5.09 12.51
C GLN A 37 4.13 -3.68 12.71
N LEU A 38 2.81 -3.56 12.57
CA LEU A 38 2.11 -2.31 12.91
C LEU A 38 2.17 -2.07 14.42
N VAL A 39 2.55 -0.84 14.78
CA VAL A 39 2.49 -0.35 16.17
C VAL A 39 1.04 -0.05 16.52
N TRP A 40 0.64 -0.40 17.74
CA TRP A 40 -0.71 -0.18 18.25
C TRP A 40 -0.70 0.89 19.34
N GLY A 41 -1.69 1.78 19.31
CA GLY A 41 -1.98 2.73 20.39
C GLY A 41 -3.37 2.50 20.98
N ASP A 42 -3.79 3.41 21.85
CA ASP A 42 -5.12 3.38 22.48
C ASP A 42 -6.23 3.57 21.44
N VAL A 43 -5.99 4.45 20.46
CA VAL A 43 -6.84 4.68 19.29
C VAL A 43 -6.03 4.43 18.02
N ASN A 44 -6.59 3.63 17.12
CA ASN A 44 -5.97 3.25 15.86
C ASN A 44 -6.87 3.65 14.70
N VAL A 45 -6.30 4.02 13.55
CA VAL A 45 -7.06 4.50 12.40
C VAL A 45 -6.69 3.68 11.16
N LEU A 46 -7.69 3.13 10.49
CA LEU A 46 -7.62 2.71 9.09
C LEU A 46 -8.19 3.85 8.26
N HIS A 47 -7.43 4.32 7.28
CA HIS A 47 -7.79 5.50 6.49
C HIS A 47 -7.76 5.19 5.01
N THR A 48 -8.80 5.62 4.28
CA THR A 48 -8.87 5.61 2.83
C THR A 48 -9.13 7.02 2.29
N THR A 49 -8.65 7.28 1.09
CA THR A 49 -8.88 8.54 0.36
C THR A 49 -8.71 8.25 -1.13
N ASP A 50 -9.29 9.08 -1.99
CA ASP A 50 -9.02 9.08 -3.43
C ASP A 50 -9.18 7.69 -4.08
N ILE A 51 -10.22 6.95 -3.66
CA ILE A 51 -10.48 5.60 -4.17
C ILE A 51 -10.77 5.63 -5.67
N HIS A 52 -11.38 6.72 -6.17
CA HIS A 52 -11.68 6.94 -7.58
C HIS A 52 -12.32 5.73 -8.29
N GLY A 53 -13.12 4.95 -7.55
CA GLY A 53 -13.81 3.77 -8.06
C GLY A 53 -12.99 2.50 -8.20
N TRP A 54 -11.72 2.45 -7.75
CA TRP A 54 -10.82 1.28 -7.81
C TRP A 54 -11.18 0.15 -6.82
N ILE A 55 -12.46 -0.14 -6.66
CA ILE A 55 -12.94 -1.12 -5.67
C ILE A 55 -12.66 -2.58 -6.05
N SER A 56 -12.33 -2.84 -7.32
CA SER A 56 -11.97 -4.16 -7.83
C SER A 56 -10.47 -4.47 -7.70
N GLY A 57 -9.68 -3.54 -7.17
CA GLY A 57 -8.22 -3.62 -7.18
C GLY A 57 -7.63 -3.38 -8.56
N HIS A 58 -6.31 -3.24 -8.62
CA HIS A 58 -5.60 -3.11 -9.88
C HIS A 58 -5.50 -4.45 -10.62
N SER A 59 -5.77 -4.44 -11.94
CA SER A 59 -5.91 -5.66 -12.72
C SER A 59 -4.64 -6.09 -13.46
N LYS A 60 -3.65 -5.21 -13.65
CA LYS A 60 -2.46 -5.59 -14.42
C LYS A 60 -1.53 -6.46 -13.59
N ASP A 61 -1.15 -7.62 -14.14
CA ASP A 61 -0.23 -8.56 -13.51
C ASP A 61 1.25 -8.17 -13.72
N VAL A 62 1.58 -6.90 -13.50
CA VAL A 62 2.93 -6.33 -13.71
C VAL A 62 3.38 -5.59 -12.47
N TYR A 63 4.69 -5.53 -12.23
CA TYR A 63 5.23 -4.73 -11.14
C TYR A 63 5.22 -3.23 -11.49
N PRO A 64 4.84 -2.31 -10.57
CA PRO A 64 4.40 -2.55 -9.20
C PRO A 64 2.89 -2.78 -9.05
N GLU A 65 2.11 -2.68 -10.14
CA GLU A 65 0.64 -2.67 -10.11
C GLU A 65 0.02 -3.93 -9.48
N LYS A 66 0.67 -5.08 -9.63
CA LYS A 66 0.31 -6.35 -8.98
C LYS A 66 0.30 -6.26 -7.45
N SER A 67 1.04 -5.33 -6.82
CA SER A 67 0.97 -5.08 -5.38
C SER A 67 -0.35 -4.46 -4.92
N TRP A 68 -1.17 -3.94 -5.84
CA TRP A 68 -2.44 -3.28 -5.56
C TRP A 68 -3.65 -4.11 -6.01
N SER A 69 -3.49 -5.43 -6.12
CA SER A 69 -4.54 -6.34 -6.62
C SER A 69 -5.66 -6.64 -5.62
N GLY A 70 -5.56 -6.17 -4.37
CA GLY A 70 -6.60 -6.37 -3.36
C GLY A 70 -7.86 -5.58 -3.69
N ASN A 71 -9.02 -6.23 -3.61
CA ASN A 71 -10.32 -5.61 -3.86
C ASN A 71 -11.03 -5.22 -2.54
N PHE A 72 -12.21 -4.63 -2.64
CA PHE A 72 -13.00 -4.22 -1.47
C PHE A 72 -13.48 -5.38 -0.59
N GLY A 73 -13.60 -6.60 -1.11
CA GLY A 73 -13.86 -7.81 -0.32
C GLY A 73 -12.65 -8.22 0.53
N ASP A 74 -11.45 -8.11 -0.03
CA ASP A 74 -10.20 -8.33 0.72
C ASP A 74 -10.03 -7.24 1.79
N PHE A 75 -10.31 -5.98 1.44
CA PHE A 75 -10.28 -4.86 2.37
C PHE A 75 -11.29 -5.03 3.51
N TYR A 76 -12.53 -5.43 3.20
CA TYR A 76 -13.53 -5.75 4.21
C TYR A 76 -13.06 -6.86 5.17
N SER A 77 -12.46 -7.92 4.64
CA SER A 77 -11.90 -9.01 5.44
C SER A 77 -10.77 -8.51 6.34
N PHE A 78 -9.86 -7.70 5.80
CA PHE A 78 -8.78 -7.06 6.55
C PHE A 78 -9.32 -6.19 7.70
N VAL A 79 -10.26 -5.28 7.42
CA VAL A 79 -10.88 -4.41 8.44
C VAL A 79 -11.54 -5.26 9.53
N THR A 80 -12.24 -6.33 9.15
CA THR A 80 -12.90 -7.25 10.10
C THR A 80 -11.88 -7.88 11.05
N HIS A 81 -10.77 -8.40 10.52
CA HIS A 81 -9.71 -8.98 11.35
C HIS A 81 -8.98 -7.94 12.20
N MET A 82 -8.77 -6.73 11.68
CA MET A 82 -8.16 -5.63 12.44
C MET A 82 -9.07 -5.18 13.59
N ARG A 83 -10.38 -5.11 13.37
CA ARG A 83 -11.37 -4.84 14.42
C ARG A 83 -11.33 -5.89 15.52
N GLN A 84 -11.27 -7.17 15.15
CA GLN A 84 -11.12 -8.26 16.13
C GLN A 84 -9.83 -8.12 16.94
N LYS A 85 -8.72 -7.78 16.29
CA LYS A 85 -7.42 -7.57 16.95
C LYS A 85 -7.45 -6.38 17.90
N ALA A 86 -8.13 -5.29 17.53
CA ALA A 86 -8.34 -4.12 18.38
C ALA A 86 -9.12 -4.48 19.65
N MET A 87 -10.21 -5.25 19.52
CA MET A 87 -10.98 -5.75 20.67
C MET A 87 -10.13 -6.60 21.62
N THR A 88 -9.33 -7.54 21.10
CA THR A 88 -8.41 -8.35 21.92
C THR A 88 -7.38 -7.49 22.64
N LYS A 89 -6.94 -6.40 22.01
CA LYS A 89 -5.97 -5.45 22.59
C LYS A 89 -6.60 -4.41 23.52
N LYS A 90 -7.93 -4.35 23.61
CA LYS A 90 -8.68 -3.32 24.35
C LYS A 90 -8.34 -1.90 23.86
N SER A 91 -8.18 -1.75 22.56
CA SER A 91 -7.92 -0.47 21.88
C SER A 91 -9.05 -0.16 20.90
N ASP A 92 -9.28 1.12 20.63
CA ASP A 92 -10.24 1.57 19.63
C ASP A 92 -9.67 1.47 18.21
N LEU A 93 -10.56 1.25 17.24
CA LEU A 93 -10.24 1.26 15.81
C LEU A 93 -11.28 2.08 15.06
N LEU A 94 -10.84 3.13 14.39
CA LEU A 94 -11.65 3.98 13.52
C LEU A 94 -11.36 3.62 12.06
N LEU A 95 -12.40 3.52 11.25
CA LEU A 95 -12.29 3.46 9.79
C LEU A 95 -12.79 4.78 9.22
N ILE A 96 -11.91 5.52 8.55
CA ILE A 96 -12.18 6.87 8.05
C ILE A 96 -11.94 6.90 6.55
N ASP A 97 -12.85 7.53 5.81
CA ASP A 97 -12.68 7.80 4.39
C ASP A 97 -12.84 9.31 4.12
N THR A 98 -11.89 9.90 3.39
CA THR A 98 -11.84 11.36 3.16
C THR A 98 -12.32 11.84 1.79
N GLY A 99 -12.97 10.99 1.00
CA GLY A 99 -13.64 11.43 -0.25
C GLY A 99 -12.97 10.96 -1.53
N ASP A 100 -13.34 11.59 -2.64
CA ASP A 100 -12.94 11.24 -4.01
C ASP A 100 -13.10 9.75 -4.34
N ARG A 101 -14.31 9.26 -4.07
CA ARG A 101 -14.68 7.84 -4.19
C ARG A 101 -14.98 7.39 -5.62
N ARG A 102 -15.11 8.32 -6.56
CA ARG A 102 -15.57 8.08 -7.95
C ARG A 102 -14.74 8.94 -8.92
N ILE A 103 -14.97 8.74 -10.22
CA ILE A 103 -14.33 9.46 -11.34
C ILE A 103 -12.86 9.06 -11.46
N GLY A 104 -12.58 8.06 -12.28
CA GLY A 104 -11.25 7.46 -12.46
C GLY A 104 -11.27 5.96 -12.71
N HIS A 105 -12.46 5.33 -12.69
CA HIS A 105 -12.62 3.91 -12.94
C HIS A 105 -13.98 3.61 -13.59
N GLY A 106 -13.99 2.79 -14.66
CA GLY A 106 -15.19 2.54 -15.48
C GLY A 106 -16.40 2.03 -14.69
N LEU A 107 -16.18 1.32 -13.59
CA LEU A 107 -17.26 0.82 -12.72
C LEU A 107 -18.07 1.93 -12.04
N THR A 108 -17.47 3.06 -11.71
CA THR A 108 -18.21 4.19 -11.12
C THR A 108 -18.62 5.21 -12.17
N ASP A 109 -17.82 5.32 -13.23
CA ASP A 109 -17.92 6.43 -14.17
C ASP A 109 -19.01 6.22 -15.22
N HIS A 110 -19.37 4.96 -15.53
CA HIS A 110 -20.45 4.66 -16.48
C HIS A 110 -21.85 5.11 -15.99
N ILE A 111 -21.99 5.42 -14.70
CA ILE A 111 -23.24 5.90 -14.07
C ILE A 111 -23.19 7.44 -13.90
N PHE A 112 -22.13 8.09 -14.39
CA PHE A 112 -21.94 9.53 -14.22
C PHE A 112 -22.85 10.33 -15.16
N ASP A 113 -23.65 11.23 -14.59
CA ASP A 113 -24.30 12.32 -15.32
C ASP A 113 -23.32 13.50 -15.36
N PRO A 114 -22.83 13.92 -16.53
CA PRO A 114 -21.87 15.02 -16.64
C PRO A 114 -22.41 16.37 -16.16
N LYS A 115 -23.73 16.48 -15.93
CA LYS A 115 -24.36 17.66 -15.34
C LYS A 115 -24.34 17.66 -13.81
N LYS A 116 -23.87 16.58 -13.18
CA LYS A 116 -23.87 16.39 -11.72
C LYS A 116 -22.48 15.95 -11.23
N ALA A 117 -21.56 16.89 -11.08
CA ALA A 117 -20.24 16.62 -10.52
C ALA A 117 -20.36 16.28 -9.02
N ASN A 118 -19.80 15.15 -8.59
CA ASN A 118 -19.78 14.74 -7.17
C ASN A 118 -21.15 14.65 -6.47
N GLY A 119 -22.25 14.49 -7.23
CA GLY A 119 -23.60 14.46 -6.65
C GLY A 119 -24.11 15.85 -6.23
N GLN A 120 -23.44 16.91 -6.67
CA GLN A 120 -23.90 18.30 -6.63
C GLN A 120 -24.23 18.74 -8.05
N ASP A 121 -25.23 19.61 -8.19
CA ASP A 121 -25.50 20.24 -9.49
C ASP A 121 -24.29 21.11 -9.86
N ALA A 122 -23.81 20.97 -11.09
CA ALA A 122 -22.69 21.76 -11.63
C ALA A 122 -23.11 23.19 -12.01
#